data_AF-A0A2A2TIA0-F1
#
_entry.id   AF-A0A2A2TIA0-F1
#
_cell.length_a   1.000
_cell.length_b   1.000
_cell.length_c   1.000
_cell.angle_alpha   90.00
_cell.angle_beta   90.00
_cell.angle_gamma   90.00
#
_symmetry.space_group_name_H-M   'P 1'
#
loop_
_entity.id
_entity.type
_entity.pdbx_description
1 polymer ?
#
loop_
_entity_poly.entity_id
_entity_poly.type
_entity_poly.pdbx_seq_one_letter_code
_entity_poly.pdbx_strand_id
1 'polypeptide(L)'
;MKNIKFLTSACKYCRYYKPEGRRGGNCQQLGAPVLGSWKACSLALPPFAPSWETLEEVWILPQSKPVLASAILQNAILVKKSQMAMLQAKESALQSAELTETKTLVV
;
A
#
# COMPACT_ATOMS: atom_id res chain seq x y z
N MET A 1 -13.53 -15.12 -1.92
CA MET A 1 -12.21 -15.78 -1.87
C MET A 1 -11.80 -16.09 -3.30
N LYS A 2 -10.72 -15.47 -3.78
CA LYS A 2 -10.24 -15.71 -5.16
C LYS A 2 -9.83 -17.17 -5.26
N ASN A 3 -10.35 -17.87 -6.27
CA ASN A 3 -10.08 -19.29 -6.48
C ASN A 3 -8.60 -19.43 -6.84
N ILE A 4 -7.78 -19.81 -5.85
CA ILE A 4 -6.39 -20.20 -6.09
C ILE A 4 -6.51 -21.48 -6.91
N LYS A 5 -6.19 -21.39 -8.20
CA LYS A 5 -6.19 -22.55 -9.09
C LYS A 5 -5.30 -23.59 -8.43
N PHE A 6 -5.86 -24.76 -8.12
CA PHE A 6 -5.13 -25.85 -7.49
C PHE A 6 -3.88 -26.14 -8.33
N LEU A 7 -2.72 -25.77 -7.79
CA LEU A 7 -1.43 -25.93 -8.45
C LEU A 7 -1.10 -27.41 -8.69
N THR A 8 -1.75 -28.30 -7.95
CA THR A 8 -1.67 -29.75 -8.10
C THR A 8 -2.87 -30.27 -8.88
N SER A 9 -2.62 -31.06 -9.93
CA SER A 9 -3.67 -31.65 -10.76
C SER A 9 -4.27 -32.93 -10.17
N ALA A 10 -3.49 -33.64 -9.36
CA ALA A 10 -3.87 -34.91 -8.72
C ALA A 10 -3.36 -34.98 -7.28
N CYS A 11 -4.12 -35.66 -6.41
CA CYS A 11 -3.80 -35.76 -4.98
C CYS A 11 -2.48 -36.51 -4.72
N LYS A 12 -2.03 -37.39 -5.63
CA LYS A 12 -0.75 -38.09 -5.53
C LYS A 12 0.48 -37.17 -5.64
N TYR A 13 0.29 -35.96 -6.18
CA TYR A 13 1.33 -34.94 -6.29
C TYR A 13 1.27 -33.93 -5.15
N CYS A 14 0.36 -34.10 -4.19
CA CYS A 14 0.26 -33.22 -3.02
C CYS A 14 1.36 -33.54 -2.00
N ARG A 15 1.80 -32.53 -1.24
CA ARG A 15 2.71 -32.70 -0.10
C ARG A 15 2.18 -33.66 0.98
N TYR A 16 0.86 -33.77 1.11
CA TYR A 16 0.20 -34.64 2.09
C TYR A 16 -0.04 -36.07 1.60
N TYR A 17 0.45 -36.42 0.41
CA TYR A 17 0.37 -37.78 -0.10
C TYR A 17 1.45 -38.64 0.58
N LYS A 18 1.02 -39.69 1.27
CA LYS A 18 1.93 -40.70 1.83
C LYS A 18 1.93 -41.93 0.93
N PRO A 19 3.03 -42.24 0.24
CA PRO A 19 3.13 -43.49 -0.51
C PRO A 19 3.07 -44.68 0.45
N GLU A 20 2.26 -45.68 0.11
CA GLU A 20 2.14 -46.95 0.83
C GLU A 20 2.52 -48.10 -0.12
N GLY A 21 3.73 -48.64 0.08
CA GLY A 21 4.25 -49.73 -0.74
C GLY A 21 4.53 -49.33 -2.20
N ARG A 22 4.30 -50.27 -3.13
CA ARG A 22 4.61 -50.11 -4.56
C ARG A 22 3.45 -49.59 -5.43
N ARG A 23 2.20 -49.72 -5.00
CA ARG A 23 1.01 -49.53 -5.85
C ARG A 23 0.06 -48.43 -5.40
N GLY A 24 0.37 -47.69 -4.36
CA GLY A 24 -0.55 -46.65 -3.90
C GLY A 24 -0.02 -45.82 -2.76
N GLY A 25 -0.94 -45.15 -2.11
CA GLY A 25 -0.71 -44.28 -1.00
C GLY A 25 -1.99 -43.60 -0.57
N ASN A 26 -1.97 -43.02 0.61
CA ASN A 26 -3.12 -42.40 1.23
C ASN A 26 -2.91 -40.89 1.32
N CYS A 27 -4.01 -40.15 1.14
CA CYS A 27 -4.04 -38.72 1.45
C CYS A 27 -4.13 -38.56 2.96
N GLN A 28 -3.13 -37.98 3.60
CA GLN A 28 -3.14 -37.80 5.06
C GLN A 28 -4.23 -36.83 5.54
N GLN A 29 -4.61 -35.85 4.71
CA GLN A 29 -5.64 -34.86 5.06
C GLN A 29 -7.07 -35.42 4.98
N LEU A 30 -7.33 -36.31 4.03
CA LEU A 30 -8.65 -36.91 3.81
C LEU A 30 -8.77 -38.31 4.43
N GLY A 31 -7.65 -38.91 4.87
CA GLY A 31 -7.61 -40.26 5.42
C GLY A 31 -8.01 -41.36 4.42
N ALA A 32 -7.92 -41.11 3.12
CA ALA A 32 -8.43 -41.99 2.07
C ALA A 32 -7.35 -42.42 1.06
N PRO A 33 -7.48 -43.62 0.46
CA PRO A 33 -6.55 -44.09 -0.56
C PRO A 33 -6.68 -43.29 -1.85
N VAL A 34 -5.55 -42.86 -2.40
CA VAL A 34 -5.50 -42.07 -3.63
C VAL A 34 -5.33 -43.00 -4.82
N LEU A 35 -6.37 -43.10 -5.64
CA LEU A 35 -6.34 -43.85 -6.89
C LEU A 35 -5.71 -43.02 -8.02
N GLY A 36 -5.24 -43.68 -9.08
CA GLY A 36 -4.55 -43.02 -10.20
C GLY A 36 -5.35 -41.94 -10.92
N SER A 37 -6.68 -42.00 -10.88
CA SER A 37 -7.63 -41.05 -11.49
C SER A 37 -8.11 -39.93 -10.56
N TRP A 38 -7.63 -39.88 -9.31
CA TRP A 38 -8.08 -38.87 -8.35
C TRP A 38 -7.57 -37.47 -8.70
N LYS A 39 -8.50 -36.51 -8.74
CA LYS A 39 -8.18 -35.08 -8.77
C LYS A 39 -7.54 -34.64 -7.45
N ALA A 40 -6.86 -33.50 -7.47
CA ALA A 40 -6.35 -32.89 -6.25
C ALA A 40 -7.48 -32.61 -5.25
N CYS A 41 -7.20 -32.84 -3.96
CA CYS A 41 -8.11 -32.46 -2.89
C CYS A 41 -8.17 -30.93 -2.76
N SER A 42 -9.24 -30.43 -2.12
CA SER A 42 -9.39 -28.99 -1.83
C SER A 42 -8.29 -28.43 -0.91
N LEU A 43 -7.52 -29.30 -0.27
CA LEU A 43 -6.41 -28.99 0.63
C LEU A 43 -5.05 -29.29 -0.02
N ALA A 44 -5.01 -29.50 -1.34
CA ALA A 44 -3.81 -29.98 -2.00
C ALA A 44 -2.77 -28.87 -2.17
N LEU A 45 -1.63 -29.04 -1.49
CA LEU A 45 -0.48 -28.15 -1.60
C LEU A 45 0.62 -28.79 -2.47
N PRO A 46 1.24 -28.04 -3.39
CA PRO A 46 2.40 -28.54 -4.12
C PRO A 46 3.54 -28.93 -3.17
N PRO A 47 4.36 -29.94 -3.53
CA PRO A 47 5.41 -30.47 -2.65
C PRO A 47 6.53 -29.44 -2.41
N PHE A 48 6.75 -28.56 -3.38
CA PHE A 48 7.73 -27.48 -3.32
C PHE A 48 7.07 -26.10 -3.25
N ALA A 49 5.82 -26.01 -2.78
CA ALA A 49 5.20 -24.72 -2.52
C ALA A 49 6.02 -23.99 -1.46
N PRO A 50 6.65 -22.84 -1.77
CA PRO A 50 7.21 -22.01 -0.71
C PRO A 50 6.02 -21.42 0.08
N SER A 51 6.24 -21.04 1.35
CA SER A 51 5.18 -20.56 2.25
C SER A 51 4.57 -19.19 1.87
N TRP A 52 4.57 -18.82 0.59
CA TRP A 52 4.04 -17.56 0.08
C TRP A 52 2.55 -17.37 0.39
N GLU A 53 1.81 -18.43 0.76
CA GLU A 53 0.45 -18.32 1.29
C GLU A 53 0.36 -17.41 2.52
N THR A 54 1.44 -17.23 3.29
CA THR A 54 1.49 -16.30 4.43
C THR A 54 2.17 -14.96 4.10
N LEU A 55 2.65 -14.76 2.86
CA LEU A 55 3.34 -13.52 2.45
C LEU A 55 2.40 -12.44 1.88
N GLU A 56 1.08 -12.63 1.96
CA GLU A 56 0.11 -11.58 1.63
C GLU A 56 0.39 -10.29 2.43
N GLU A 57 0.88 -10.42 3.67
CA GLU A 57 1.29 -9.29 4.52
C GLU A 57 2.60 -8.62 4.07
N VAL A 58 3.47 -9.33 3.34
CA VAL A 58 4.79 -8.85 2.91
C VAL A 58 4.71 -8.06 1.59
N TRP A 59 3.60 -8.18 0.86
CA TRP A 59 3.36 -7.41 -0.38
C TRP A 59 2.82 -6.00 -0.18
N ILE A 60 2.78 -5.50 1.07
CA ILE A 60 2.53 -4.08 1.31
C ILE A 60 3.78 -3.30 0.90
N LEU A 61 3.88 -2.99 -0.39
CA LEU A 61 4.79 -1.96 -0.86
C LEU A 61 4.43 -0.66 -0.13
N PRO A 62 5.39 0.03 0.52
CA PRO A 62 5.13 1.33 1.09
C PRO A 62 4.54 2.21 0.00
N GLN A 63 3.33 2.72 0.22
CA GLN A 63 2.69 3.67 -0.70
C GLN A 63 3.71 4.76 -0.99
N SER A 64 4.00 4.97 -2.28
CA SER A 64 4.98 5.97 -2.72
C SER A 64 4.56 7.33 -2.14
N LYS A 65 5.32 7.85 -1.18
CA LYS A 65 5.07 9.20 -0.65
C LYS A 65 5.36 10.19 -1.78
N PRO A 66 4.37 10.96 -2.28
CA PRO A 66 4.63 11.94 -3.30
C PRO A 66 5.51 13.06 -2.71
N VAL A 67 6.80 13.04 -3.03
CA VAL A 67 7.81 14.04 -2.58
C VAL A 67 7.47 15.44 -3.10
N LEU A 68 6.70 15.56 -4.17
CA LEU A 68 6.44 16.83 -4.85
C LEU A 68 5.38 17.71 -4.15
N ALA A 69 4.53 17.14 -3.30
CA ALA A 69 3.43 17.89 -2.67
C ALA A 69 3.91 18.86 -1.57
N SER A 70 4.96 18.49 -0.82
CA SER A 70 5.49 19.32 0.27
C SER A 70 6.20 20.57 -0.23
N ALA A 71 6.96 20.46 -1.32
CA ALA A 71 7.66 21.59 -1.93
C ALA A 71 6.66 22.64 -2.48
N ILE A 72 5.58 22.19 -3.11
CA ILE A 72 4.53 23.09 -3.64
C ILE A 72 3.80 23.81 -2.50
N LEU A 73 3.45 23.09 -1.42
CA LEU A 73 2.80 23.69 -0.25
C LEU A 73 3.70 24.71 0.46
N GLN A 74 4.99 24.39 0.64
CA GLN A 74 5.95 25.31 1.27
C GLN A 74 6.13 26.58 0.43
N ASN A 75 6.25 26.44 -0.90
CA ASN A 75 6.37 27.58 -1.80
C ASN A 75 5.09 28.44 -1.80
N ALA A 76 3.92 27.82 -1.82
CA ALA A 76 2.64 28.54 -1.74
C ALA A 76 2.48 29.31 -0.42
N ILE A 77 2.93 28.74 0.70
CA ILE A 77 2.91 29.40 2.02
C ILE A 77 3.90 30.58 2.04
N LEU A 78 5.09 30.43 1.46
CA LEU A 78 6.10 31.49 1.40
C LEU A 78 5.61 32.69 0.56
N VAL A 79 4.99 32.42 -0.60
CA VAL A 79 4.39 33.45 -1.47
C VAL A 79 3.24 34.16 -0.77
N LYS A 80 2.38 33.45 -0.04
CA LYS A 80 1.32 34.09 0.75
C LYS A 80 1.88 34.98 1.86
N LYS A 81 2.94 34.55 2.53
CA LYS A 81 3.61 35.35 3.57
C LYS A 81 4.22 36.64 3.01
N SER A 82 4.89 36.59 1.85
CA SER A 82 5.46 37.79 1.23
C SER A 82 4.39 38.75 0.74
N GLN A 83 3.27 38.25 0.19
CA GLN A 83 2.13 39.07 -0.21
C GLN A 83 1.46 39.76 0.98
N MET A 84 1.26 39.06 2.09
CA MET A 84 0.72 39.63 3.32
C MET A 84 1.64 40.72 3.89
N ALA A 85 2.96 40.49 3.90
CA ALA A 85 3.93 41.49 4.38
C ALA A 85 3.94 42.76 3.52
N MET A 86 3.80 42.65 2.19
CA MET A 86 3.69 43.81 1.30
C MET A 86 2.40 44.60 1.50
N LEU A 87 1.27 43.93 1.73
CA LEU A 87 0.00 44.60 2.05
C LEU A 87 0.11 45.37 3.37
N GLN A 88 0.70 44.76 4.39
CA GLN A 88 0.87 45.38 5.71
C GLN A 88 1.84 46.56 5.68
N ALA A 89 2.91 46.50 4.87
CA ALA A 89 3.83 47.61 4.65
C ALA A 89 3.19 48.76 3.86
N LYS A 90 2.24 48.46 2.96
CA LYS A 90 1.49 49.47 2.22
C LYS A 90 0.46 50.17 3.11
N GLU A 91 -0.22 49.44 3.99
CA GLU A 91 -1.15 50.00 4.96
C GLU A 91 -0.44 50.91 5.98
N SER A 92 0.74 50.51 6.48
CA SER A 92 1.50 51.36 7.40
C SER A 92 2.08 52.61 6.73
N ALA A 93 2.42 52.54 5.44
CA ALA A 93 2.81 53.71 4.64
C ALA A 93 1.64 54.65 4.33
N LEU A 94 0.41 54.12 4.19
CA LEU A 94 -0.78 54.94 3.99
C LEU A 94 -1.19 55.68 5.27
N GLN A 95 -1.13 55.00 6.42
CA GLN A 95 -1.41 55.60 7.73
C GLN A 95 -0.40 56.67 8.12
N SER A 96 0.87 56.53 7.73
CA SER A 96 1.89 57.56 7.99
C SER A 96 1.75 58.79 7.09
N ALA A 97 1.22 58.64 5.87
CA ALA A 97 0.90 59.75 4.97
C ALA A 97 -0.30 60.59 5.48
N GLU A 98 -1.38 59.95 5.94
CA GLU A 98 -2.56 60.64 6.51
C GLU A 98 -2.21 61.45 7.78
N LEU A 99 -1.26 60.97 8.59
CA LEU A 99 -0.81 61.65 9.81
C LEU A 99 0.13 62.85 9.53
N THR A 100 0.71 62.92 8.32
CA THR A 100 1.51 64.07 7.86
C THR A 100 0.68 65.18 7.22
N GLU A 101 -0.43 64.85 6.55
CA GLU A 101 -1.37 65.84 6.00
C GLU A 101 -2.18 66.55 7.11
N THR A 102 -2.56 65.85 8.18
CA THR A 102 -3.31 66.45 9.30
C THR A 102 -2.47 67.41 10.16
N LYS A 103 -1.14 67.34 10.10
CA LYS A 103 -0.22 68.25 10.81
C LYS A 103 0.18 69.49 10.01
N THR A 104 -0.04 69.53 8.70
CA THR A 104 0.32 70.67 7.83
C THR A 104 -0.81 71.70 7.67
N LEU A 105 -2.04 71.39 8.11
CA LEU A 105 -3.19 72.31 8.10
C LEU A 105 -3.43 73.06 9.43
N VAL A 106 -2.57 72.89 10.44
CA VAL A 106 -2.70 73.52 11.78
C VAL A 106 -1.64 74.61 12.02
N VAL A 107 -1.01 75.14 10.96
CA VAL A 107 -0.10 76.30 11.05
C VAL A 107 -0.80 77.57 10.60
#